data_AF-A0AAU6GRL3-F1
#
_entry.id   AF-A0AAU6GRL3-F1
#
_cell.length_a   1.000
_cell.length_b   1.000
_cell.length_c   1.000
_cell.angle_alpha   90.00
_cell.angle_beta   90.00
_cell.angle_gamma   90.00
#
_symmetry.space_group_name_H-M   'P 1'
#
loop_
_entity.id
_entity.type
_entity.pdbx_description
1 polymer ?
#
loop_
_entity_poly.entity_id
_entity_poly.type
_entity_poly.pdbx_seq_one_letter_code
_entity_poly.pdbx_strand_id
1 'polypeptide(L)'
;MRRLLLLAPLLLFTAGCGLVQSSDDEATDTAREVAGRAGRLLHSQRPRTAEEVGRSASGIDGVEVMRLTGTSTHDGDGVDVVVRTTGSAYNGWIDVEEVTVRRCFTVRVSPKAEWDEAPRDVDCPDGPPLTFAPPPEPPRLPYEELRARLPQVPEGGRADEAGVRRTLASLDLDPAIRTEVKAEGGRVGVLMSVPGNGFDPQDCLVARVSPGETRVWVPSRIQRMPGEGGCSIGNALNPQPAPH
;
A
#
# COMPACT_ATOMS: atom_id res chain seq x y z
N MET A 1 -79.04 34.11 2.25
CA MET A 1 -78.35 34.97 1.27
C MET A 1 -77.16 35.65 1.93
N ARG A 2 -76.00 35.60 1.28
CA ARG A 2 -74.75 36.35 1.56
C ARG A 2 -74.03 36.09 2.89
N ARG A 3 -72.92 35.33 2.80
CA ARG A 3 -71.56 35.61 3.34
C ARG A 3 -70.84 34.30 3.69
N LEU A 4 -70.38 33.59 2.66
CA LEU A 4 -69.49 32.44 2.76
C LEU A 4 -68.60 32.50 1.52
N LEU A 5 -67.55 33.33 1.59
CA LEU A 5 -66.48 33.50 0.62
C LEU A 5 -65.63 34.63 1.21
N LEU A 6 -64.51 34.31 1.88
CA LEU A 6 -63.35 35.20 2.18
C LEU A 6 -62.46 34.59 3.29
N LEU A 7 -62.06 33.32 3.19
CA LEU A 7 -61.10 32.71 4.15
C LEU A 7 -60.12 31.74 3.46
N ALA A 8 -59.65 32.08 2.24
CA ALA A 8 -58.81 31.18 1.45
C ALA A 8 -57.63 31.80 0.69
N PRO A 9 -56.94 32.86 1.18
CA PRO A 9 -55.55 33.03 0.74
C PRO A 9 -54.65 33.50 1.89
N LEU A 10 -54.30 32.61 2.83
CA LEU A 10 -53.27 32.92 3.84
C LEU A 10 -52.44 31.70 4.27
N LEU A 11 -52.44 30.63 3.47
CA LEU A 11 -51.75 29.37 3.74
C LEU A 11 -50.89 28.87 2.57
N LEU A 12 -50.31 29.79 1.79
CA LEU A 12 -49.44 29.47 0.64
C LEU A 12 -48.06 30.14 0.68
N PHE A 13 -47.60 30.62 1.84
CA PHE A 13 -46.26 31.21 2.02
C PHE A 13 -45.34 30.41 2.96
N THR A 14 -45.49 29.09 3.02
CA THR A 14 -44.39 28.20 3.44
C THR A 14 -43.72 27.62 2.19
N ALA A 15 -43.30 28.50 1.28
CA ALA A 15 -42.38 28.14 0.22
C ALA A 15 -41.01 27.88 0.88
N GLY A 16 -40.46 26.70 0.63
CA GLY A 16 -39.29 26.18 1.33
C GLY A 16 -38.10 27.13 1.30
N CYS A 17 -37.54 27.37 2.48
CA CYS A 17 -36.11 27.62 2.62
C CYS A 17 -35.38 26.29 2.31
N GLY A 18 -35.42 25.87 1.04
CA GLY A 18 -34.47 24.89 0.54
C GLY A 18 -33.12 25.57 0.51
N LEU A 19 -32.19 25.08 1.33
CA LEU A 19 -30.78 25.45 1.29
C LEU A 19 -30.28 25.28 -0.16
N VAL A 20 -30.22 26.38 -0.91
CA VAL A 20 -29.50 26.40 -2.18
C VAL A 20 -28.03 26.28 -1.79
N GLN A 21 -27.45 25.10 -2.03
CA GLN A 21 -26.03 24.85 -1.82
C GLN A 21 -25.24 25.88 -2.64
N SER A 22 -24.32 26.59 -2.00
CA SER A 22 -23.50 27.57 -2.70
C SER A 22 -22.48 26.85 -3.59
N SER A 23 -22.05 27.50 -4.67
CA SER A 23 -20.95 26.99 -5.50
C SER A 23 -19.66 26.77 -4.69
N ASP A 24 -19.45 27.55 -3.63
CA ASP A 24 -18.31 27.38 -2.71
C ASP A 24 -18.42 26.09 -1.88
N ASP A 25 -19.63 25.75 -1.42
CA ASP A 25 -19.89 24.52 -0.69
C ASP A 25 -19.75 23.30 -1.62
N GLU A 26 -20.28 23.39 -2.84
CA GLU A 26 -20.14 22.33 -3.86
C GLU A 26 -18.67 22.12 -4.28
N ALA A 27 -17.91 23.20 -4.47
CA ALA A 27 -16.48 23.13 -4.75
C ALA A 27 -15.72 22.54 -3.55
N THR A 28 -16.16 22.83 -2.32
CA THR A 28 -15.59 22.24 -1.10
C THR A 28 -15.89 20.74 -0.99
N ASP A 29 -17.11 20.32 -1.31
CA ASP A 29 -17.49 18.90 -1.35
C ASP A 29 -16.69 18.15 -2.41
N THR A 30 -16.49 18.74 -3.59
CA THR A 30 -15.62 18.20 -4.64
C THR A 30 -14.17 18.04 -4.14
N ALA A 31 -13.64 19.03 -3.42
CA ALA A 31 -12.32 18.93 -2.80
C ALA A 31 -12.27 17.81 -1.74
N ARG A 32 -13.34 17.63 -0.95
CA ARG A 32 -13.46 16.57 0.06
C ARG A 32 -13.53 15.20 -0.59
N GLU A 33 -14.19 15.04 -1.74
CA GLU A 33 -14.23 13.78 -2.48
C GLU A 33 -12.85 13.33 -2.95
N VAL A 34 -11.99 14.26 -3.38
CA VAL A 34 -10.58 13.96 -3.71
C VAL A 34 -9.84 13.45 -2.49
N ALA A 35 -10.00 14.10 -1.33
CA ALA A 35 -9.41 13.63 -0.07
C ALA A 35 -9.95 12.26 0.36
N GLY A 36 -11.25 12.00 0.17
CA GLY A 36 -11.87 10.71 0.48
C GLY A 36 -11.38 9.59 -0.43
N ARG A 37 -11.14 9.89 -1.72
CA ARG A 37 -10.50 8.96 -2.65
C ARG A 37 -9.08 8.62 -2.20
N ALA A 38 -8.33 9.61 -1.71
CA ALA A 38 -7.01 9.37 -1.15
C ALA A 38 -7.06 8.40 0.04
N GLY A 39 -8.02 8.59 0.97
CA GLY A 39 -8.26 7.66 2.08
C GLY A 39 -8.51 6.22 1.63
N ARG A 40 -9.42 6.02 0.66
CA ARG A 40 -9.71 4.69 0.10
C ARG A 40 -8.48 4.03 -0.53
N LEU A 41 -7.70 4.78 -1.31
CA LEU A 41 -6.49 4.26 -1.95
C LEU A 41 -5.42 3.87 -0.91
N LEU A 42 -5.22 4.71 0.10
CA LEU A 42 -4.27 4.44 1.19
C LEU A 42 -4.71 3.22 2.01
N HIS A 43 -6.01 3.07 2.28
CA HIS A 43 -6.54 1.86 2.93
C HIS A 43 -6.27 0.60 2.11
N SER A 44 -6.41 0.65 0.78
CA SER A 44 -6.13 -0.48 -0.11
C SER A 44 -4.64 -0.80 -0.24
N GLN A 45 -3.77 0.21 -0.26
CA GLN A 45 -2.31 0.04 -0.36
C GLN A 45 -1.66 -0.46 0.94
N ARG A 46 -2.30 -0.22 2.09
CA ARG A 46 -1.84 -0.65 3.43
C ARG A 46 -0.38 -0.27 3.76
N PRO A 47 0.01 1.00 3.59
CA PRO A 47 1.30 1.49 4.06
C PRO A 47 1.46 1.25 5.57
N ARG A 48 2.70 1.06 6.03
CA ARG A 48 3.02 0.74 7.42
C ARG A 48 3.56 1.93 8.17
N THR A 49 4.41 2.74 7.53
CA THR A 49 5.05 3.90 8.16
C THR A 49 4.41 5.21 7.74
N ALA A 50 4.55 6.25 8.56
CA ALA A 50 4.08 7.60 8.20
C ALA A 50 4.73 8.11 6.89
N GLU A 51 5.99 7.77 6.65
CA GLU A 51 6.68 8.15 5.42
C GLU A 51 6.12 7.42 4.19
N GLU A 52 5.83 6.12 4.30
CA GLU A 52 5.13 5.36 3.24
C GLU A 52 3.75 5.94 2.96
N VAL A 53 2.99 6.26 4.01
CA VAL A 53 1.68 6.92 3.88
C VAL A 53 1.83 8.24 3.11
N GLY A 54 2.76 9.10 3.52
CA GLY A 54 2.99 10.40 2.88
C GLY A 54 3.42 10.26 1.43
N ARG A 55 4.35 9.36 1.14
CA ARG A 55 4.80 9.05 -0.21
C ARG A 55 3.65 8.56 -1.09
N SER A 56 2.89 7.58 -0.63
CA SER A 56 1.71 7.06 -1.33
C SER A 56 0.68 8.16 -1.59
N ALA A 57 0.38 8.99 -0.58
CA ALA A 57 -0.58 10.08 -0.70
C ALA A 57 -0.11 11.16 -1.69
N SER A 58 1.18 11.50 -1.69
CA SER A 58 1.77 12.48 -2.61
C SER A 58 1.76 12.03 -4.08
N GLY A 59 1.62 10.72 -4.33
CA GLY A 59 1.47 10.15 -5.66
C GLY A 59 0.02 10.11 -6.17
N ILE A 60 -0.95 10.62 -5.39
CA ILE A 60 -2.37 10.64 -5.79
C ILE A 60 -2.67 11.97 -6.47
N ASP A 61 -3.23 11.90 -7.68
CA ASP A 61 -3.60 13.09 -8.45
C ASP A 61 -4.54 14.01 -7.66
N GLY A 62 -4.20 15.30 -7.61
CA GLY A 62 -4.96 16.33 -6.91
C GLY A 62 -4.73 16.41 -5.40
N VAL A 63 -3.75 15.67 -4.86
CA VAL A 63 -3.43 15.64 -3.42
C VAL A 63 -2.06 16.29 -3.15
N GLU A 64 -2.04 17.30 -2.30
CA GLU A 64 -0.83 17.86 -1.72
C GLU A 64 -0.74 17.48 -0.24
N VAL A 65 0.29 16.74 0.18
CA VAL A 65 0.45 16.37 1.59
C VAL A 65 1.03 17.57 2.36
N MET A 66 0.31 18.07 3.36
CA MET A 66 0.70 19.26 4.13
C MET A 66 1.33 18.93 5.49
N ARG A 67 0.87 17.85 6.14
CA ARG A 67 1.38 17.43 7.45
C ARG A 67 1.14 15.94 7.65
N LEU A 68 2.07 15.29 8.35
CA LEU A 68 1.92 13.93 8.85
C LEU A 68 2.04 13.93 10.37
N THR A 69 1.14 13.19 11.03
CA THR A 69 1.20 12.95 12.47
C THR A 69 1.07 11.45 12.72
N GLY A 70 1.88 10.92 13.65
CA GLY A 70 2.00 9.48 13.91
C GLY A 70 3.26 8.88 13.28
N THR A 71 3.60 7.66 13.69
CA THR A 71 4.82 6.94 13.24
C THR A 71 4.50 5.75 12.36
N SER A 72 3.42 5.03 12.68
CA SER A 72 3.03 3.76 12.09
C SER A 72 1.52 3.68 12.00
N THR A 73 1.00 3.05 10.95
CA THR A 73 -0.44 2.84 10.79
C THR A 73 -1.00 1.88 11.83
N HIS A 74 -0.15 1.07 12.48
CA HIS A 74 -0.56 0.06 13.46
C HIS A 74 -0.45 0.54 14.93
N ASP A 75 0.16 1.70 15.16
CA ASP A 75 0.39 2.22 16.51
C ASP A 75 -0.72 3.20 16.89
N GLY A 76 -1.29 3.03 18.09
CA GLY A 76 -2.33 3.95 18.60
C GLY A 76 -3.53 4.10 17.66
N ASP A 77 -3.70 5.33 17.18
CA ASP A 77 -4.75 5.76 16.24
C ASP A 77 -4.33 5.69 14.76
N GLY A 78 -3.08 5.29 14.49
CA GLY A 78 -2.48 5.22 13.16
C GLY A 78 -1.77 6.51 12.73
N VAL A 79 -1.85 6.81 11.43
CA VAL A 79 -1.25 8.00 10.84
C VAL A 79 -2.34 8.95 10.37
N ASP A 80 -2.33 10.18 10.86
CA ASP A 80 -3.18 11.26 10.36
C ASP A 80 -2.41 12.07 9.30
N VAL A 81 -2.99 12.17 8.12
CA VAL A 81 -2.43 12.91 6.97
C VAL A 81 -3.29 14.12 6.72
N VAL A 82 -2.72 15.32 6.84
CA VAL A 82 -3.40 16.53 6.38
C VAL A 82 -3.09 16.70 4.91
N VAL A 83 -4.11 16.64 4.06
CA VAL A 83 -4.01 16.83 2.61
C VAL A 83 -4.68 18.14 2.22
N ARG A 84 -4.06 18.89 1.32
CA ARG A 84 -4.68 20.01 0.61
C ARG A 84 -5.13 19.52 -0.75
N THR A 85 -6.41 19.71 -1.04
CA THR A 85 -7.02 19.34 -2.32
C THR A 85 -7.68 20.56 -2.94
N THR A 86 -7.90 20.47 -4.25
CA THR A 86 -8.61 21.49 -5.02
C THR A 86 -9.92 20.90 -5.49
N GLY A 87 -11.00 21.67 -5.39
CA GLY A 87 -12.29 21.31 -5.95
C GLY A 87 -12.86 22.49 -6.73
N SER A 88 -13.66 22.19 -7.74
CA SER A 88 -14.31 23.20 -8.55
C SER A 88 -15.80 22.93 -8.68
N ALA A 89 -16.57 24.00 -8.81
CA ALA A 89 -18.00 23.98 -9.09
C ALA A 89 -18.36 25.19 -9.95
N TYR A 90 -19.54 25.18 -10.55
CA TYR A 90 -19.99 26.26 -11.42
C TYR A 90 -21.08 27.09 -10.75
N ASN A 91 -21.02 28.41 -10.86
CA ASN A 91 -22.10 29.27 -10.35
C ASN A 91 -23.26 29.37 -11.37
N GLY A 92 -24.49 29.08 -10.92
CA GLY A 92 -25.72 29.48 -11.60
C GLY A 92 -25.95 29.01 -13.05
N TRP A 93 -27.07 29.49 -13.61
CA TRP A 93 -27.67 29.05 -14.87
C TRP A 93 -27.50 30.03 -16.04
N ILE A 94 -27.04 31.27 -15.80
CA ILE A 94 -27.06 32.36 -16.79
C ILE A 94 -25.64 32.85 -17.13
N ASP A 95 -24.72 32.86 -16.17
CA ASP A 95 -23.29 33.15 -16.36
C ASP A 95 -22.49 32.09 -15.60
N VAL A 96 -22.02 31.06 -16.32
CA VAL A 96 -21.33 29.89 -15.77
C VAL A 96 -19.85 30.24 -15.54
N GLU A 97 -19.52 30.70 -14.35
CA GLU A 97 -18.17 30.91 -13.87
C GLU A 97 -17.73 29.73 -12.99
N GLU A 98 -16.53 29.21 -13.24
CA GLU A 98 -15.95 28.14 -12.42
C GLU A 98 -15.37 28.74 -11.13
N VAL A 99 -15.95 28.34 -10.00
CA VAL A 99 -15.43 28.62 -8.66
C VAL A 99 -14.50 27.49 -8.28
N THR A 100 -13.22 27.81 -8.03
CA THR A 100 -12.22 26.86 -7.54
C THR A 100 -11.85 27.18 -6.10
N VAL A 101 -11.90 26.17 -5.23
CA VAL A 101 -11.48 26.29 -3.83
C VAL A 101 -10.32 25.35 -3.53
N ARG A 102 -9.46 25.78 -2.61
CA ARG A 102 -8.43 24.93 -1.99
C ARG A 102 -8.77 24.76 -0.52
N ARG A 103 -8.86 23.52 -0.07
CA ARG A 103 -9.26 23.15 1.29
C ARG A 103 -8.34 22.05 1.82
N CYS A 104 -8.23 21.97 3.15
CA CYS A 104 -7.45 20.93 3.80
C CYS A 104 -8.33 19.99 4.59
N PHE A 105 -7.98 18.72 4.52
CA PHE A 105 -8.71 17.64 5.16
C PHE A 105 -7.74 16.72 5.88
N THR A 106 -8.15 16.18 7.02
CA THR A 106 -7.41 15.09 7.68
C THR A 106 -7.97 13.75 7.22
N VAL A 107 -7.08 12.92 6.69
CA VAL A 107 -7.32 11.52 6.30
C VAL A 107 -6.58 10.63 7.29
N ARG A 108 -7.30 9.73 7.95
CA ARG A 108 -6.71 8.76 8.89
C ARG A 108 -6.37 7.47 8.17
N VAL A 109 -5.16 6.97 8.38
CA VAL A 109 -4.70 5.69 7.86
C VAL A 109 -4.36 4.78 9.03
N SER A 110 -5.26 3.83 9.31
CA SER A 110 -5.04 2.79 10.29
C SER A 110 -5.82 1.52 9.93
N PRO A 111 -5.43 0.33 10.42
CA PRO A 111 -6.23 -0.89 10.28
C PRO A 111 -7.62 -0.81 10.94
N LYS A 112 -7.83 0.15 11.85
CA LYS A 112 -9.11 0.37 12.54
C LYS A 112 -10.00 1.38 11.82
N ALA A 113 -9.46 2.14 10.87
CA ALA A 113 -10.21 3.11 10.09
C ALA A 113 -11.11 2.39 9.07
N GLU A 114 -12.32 2.90 8.91
CA GLU A 114 -13.24 2.40 7.87
C GLU A 114 -12.70 2.78 6.48
N TRP A 115 -12.98 1.95 5.49
CA TRP A 115 -12.44 2.16 4.14
C TRP A 115 -12.93 3.49 3.52
N ASP A 116 -14.17 3.88 3.80
CA ASP A 116 -14.82 5.11 3.32
C ASP A 116 -15.02 6.16 4.43
N GLU A 117 -14.18 6.14 5.47
CA GLU A 117 -14.20 7.15 6.53
C GLU A 117 -14.09 8.56 5.91
N ALA A 118 -15.07 9.41 6.22
CA ALA A 118 -15.15 10.74 5.66
C ALA A 118 -13.98 11.62 6.16
N PRO A 119 -13.24 12.30 5.26
CA PRO A 119 -12.18 13.22 5.68
C PRO A 119 -12.74 14.36 6.53
N ARG A 120 -12.02 14.73 7.58
CA ARG A 120 -12.41 15.83 8.48
C ARG A 120 -11.83 17.16 8.00
N ASP A 121 -12.65 18.20 7.93
CA ASP A 121 -12.20 19.56 7.62
C ASP A 121 -11.18 20.06 8.65
N VAL A 122 -10.09 20.66 8.18
CA VAL A 122 -9.07 21.28 9.04
C VAL A 122 -8.49 22.53 8.39
N ASP A 123 -7.95 23.43 9.20
CA ASP A 123 -7.19 24.57 8.71
C ASP A 123 -5.95 24.09 7.95
N CYS A 124 -5.67 24.74 6.81
CA CYS A 124 -4.50 24.44 6.03
C CYS A 124 -3.22 24.85 6.79
N PRO A 125 -2.29 23.91 7.05
CA PRO A 125 -0.99 24.26 7.58
C PRO A 125 -0.27 25.28 6.70
N ASP A 126 0.44 26.22 7.33
CA ASP A 126 1.33 27.12 6.62
C ASP A 126 2.51 26.35 6.01
N GLY A 127 2.94 26.77 4.82
CA GLY A 127 4.13 26.25 4.13
C GLY A 127 3.83 25.47 2.84
N PRO A 128 4.90 25.03 2.16
CA PRO A 128 4.78 24.20 0.97
C PRO A 128 4.34 22.77 1.32
N PRO A 129 3.81 22.00 0.35
CA PRO A 129 3.59 20.57 0.52
C PRO A 129 4.88 19.83 0.89
N LEU A 130 4.75 18.76 1.66
CA LEU A 130 5.83 17.83 1.98
C LEU A 130 6.28 17.08 0.75
N THR A 131 7.58 16.82 0.67
CA THR A 131 8.21 16.03 -0.38
C THR A 131 8.80 14.75 0.21
N PHE A 132 8.64 13.63 -0.49
CA PHE A 132 9.13 12.33 -0.04
C PHE A 132 10.18 11.79 -1.00
N ALA A 133 11.26 11.22 -0.47
CA ALA A 133 12.23 10.51 -1.29
C ALA A 133 11.56 9.28 -1.94
N PRO A 134 12.01 8.79 -3.11
CA PRO A 134 11.56 7.52 -3.66
C PRO A 134 11.69 6.37 -2.64
N PRO A 135 10.90 5.28 -2.76
CA PRO A 135 11.11 4.10 -1.93
C PRO A 135 12.55 3.59 -2.10
N PRO A 136 13.19 3.09 -1.02
CA PRO A 136 14.48 2.45 -1.16
C PRO A 136 14.36 1.25 -2.10
N GLU A 137 15.33 1.08 -2.99
CA GLU A 137 15.37 -0.10 -3.86
C GLU A 137 15.59 -1.35 -2.99
N PRO A 138 14.81 -2.43 -3.21
CA PRO A 138 15.00 -3.67 -2.47
C PRO A 138 16.37 -4.29 -2.78
N PRO A 139 17.03 -4.94 -1.81
CA PRO A 139 18.31 -5.58 -2.04
C PRO A 139 18.17 -6.70 -3.08
N ARG A 140 19.17 -6.80 -3.96
CA ARG A 140 19.17 -7.81 -5.01
C ARG A 140 19.58 -9.17 -4.45
N LEU A 141 18.83 -10.21 -4.78
CA LEU A 141 19.18 -11.58 -4.41
C LEU A 141 20.32 -12.11 -5.29
N PRO A 142 21.37 -12.73 -4.71
CA PRO A 142 22.59 -13.10 -5.42
C PRO A 142 22.45 -14.45 -6.15
N TYR A 143 21.68 -14.47 -7.25
CA TYR A 143 21.39 -15.71 -8.00
C TYR A 143 22.67 -16.39 -8.49
N GLU A 144 23.54 -15.67 -9.20
CA GLU A 144 24.72 -16.24 -9.86
C GLU A 144 25.79 -16.63 -8.84
N GLU A 145 26.01 -15.81 -7.81
CA GLU A 145 26.97 -16.09 -6.76
C GLU A 145 26.53 -17.29 -5.91
N LEU A 146 25.24 -17.39 -5.57
CA LEU A 146 24.72 -18.55 -4.86
C LEU A 146 24.88 -19.82 -5.71
N ARG A 147 24.51 -19.77 -6.99
CA ARG A 147 24.63 -20.89 -7.92
C ARG A 147 26.09 -21.36 -8.07
N ALA A 148 27.03 -20.44 -8.13
CA ALA A 148 28.45 -20.74 -8.28
C ALA A 148 29.08 -21.31 -6.99
N ARG A 149 28.64 -20.87 -5.80
CA ARG A 149 29.28 -21.23 -4.53
C ARG A 149 28.64 -22.39 -3.79
N LEU A 150 27.40 -22.77 -4.12
CA LEU A 150 26.77 -23.92 -3.47
C LEU A 150 27.55 -25.22 -3.78
N PRO A 151 27.74 -26.08 -2.78
CA PRO A 151 28.53 -27.29 -2.94
C PRO A 151 27.87 -28.25 -3.92
N GLN A 152 28.66 -28.83 -4.82
CA GLN A 152 28.23 -29.96 -5.64
C GLN A 152 28.44 -31.26 -4.87
N VAL A 153 27.41 -32.09 -4.81
CA VAL A 153 27.46 -33.38 -4.11
C VAL A 153 27.44 -34.49 -5.16
N PRO A 154 28.46 -35.36 -5.24
CA PRO A 154 28.45 -36.50 -6.15
C PRO A 154 27.26 -37.43 -5.90
N GLU A 155 26.89 -38.22 -6.91
CA GLU A 155 25.93 -39.31 -6.75
C GLU A 155 26.38 -40.26 -5.63
N GLY A 156 25.45 -40.68 -4.76
CA GLY A 156 25.73 -41.49 -3.57
C GLY A 156 26.30 -40.72 -2.36
N GLY A 157 26.55 -39.42 -2.50
CA GLY A 157 26.97 -38.55 -1.40
C GLY A 157 25.81 -38.10 -0.49
N ARG A 158 26.11 -37.17 0.42
CA ARG A 158 25.13 -36.49 1.27
C ARG A 158 25.45 -35.01 1.34
N ALA A 159 24.42 -34.17 1.22
CA ALA A 159 24.59 -32.73 1.36
C ALA A 159 24.91 -32.34 2.82
N ASP A 160 25.90 -31.46 3.00
CA ASP A 160 26.34 -30.92 4.29
C ASP A 160 25.63 -29.59 4.59
N GLU A 161 24.72 -29.60 5.57
CA GLU A 161 24.02 -28.38 6.01
C GLU A 161 24.98 -27.33 6.56
N ALA A 162 25.99 -27.74 7.34
CA ALA A 162 26.93 -26.81 7.94
C ALA A 162 27.81 -26.16 6.87
N GLY A 163 28.21 -26.92 5.85
CA GLY A 163 28.87 -26.44 4.65
C GLY A 163 28.04 -25.40 3.91
N VAL A 164 26.77 -25.68 3.66
CA VAL A 164 25.85 -24.72 3.03
C VAL A 164 25.72 -23.44 3.86
N ARG A 165 25.53 -23.54 5.18
CA ARG A 165 25.45 -22.36 6.07
C ARG A 165 26.73 -21.52 6.03
N ARG A 166 27.91 -22.15 6.00
CA ARG A 166 29.20 -21.45 5.84
C ARG A 166 29.29 -20.74 4.49
N THR A 167 28.85 -21.38 3.40
CA THR A 167 28.77 -20.74 2.09
C THR A 167 27.90 -19.50 2.14
N LEU A 168 26.70 -19.57 2.74
CA LEU A 168 25.80 -18.42 2.86
C LEU A 168 26.42 -17.28 3.66
N ALA A 169 27.09 -17.59 4.78
CA ALA A 169 27.77 -16.58 5.58
C ALA A 169 28.91 -15.87 4.82
N SER A 170 29.50 -16.51 3.81
CA SER A 170 30.56 -15.92 2.97
C SER A 170 30.06 -15.01 1.84
N LEU A 171 28.74 -14.92 1.63
CA LEU A 171 28.14 -14.12 0.55
C LEU A 171 27.96 -12.65 0.90
N ASP A 172 28.27 -12.23 2.14
CA ASP A 172 28.11 -10.85 2.63
C ASP A 172 26.75 -10.26 2.26
N LEU A 173 25.68 -10.98 2.65
CA LEU A 173 24.31 -10.64 2.29
C LEU A 173 23.83 -9.37 2.98
N ASP A 174 23.00 -8.60 2.29
CA ASP A 174 22.28 -7.48 2.89
C ASP A 174 21.48 -7.95 4.13
N PRO A 175 21.51 -7.23 5.26
CA PRO A 175 20.81 -7.62 6.49
C PRO A 175 19.29 -7.81 6.34
N ALA A 176 18.67 -7.18 5.33
CA ALA A 176 17.25 -7.36 5.03
C ALA A 176 16.94 -8.69 4.33
N ILE A 177 17.94 -9.38 3.76
CA ILE A 177 17.77 -10.70 3.16
C ILE A 177 17.68 -11.75 4.27
N ARG A 178 16.50 -12.34 4.41
CA ARG A 178 16.28 -13.47 5.32
C ARG A 178 16.72 -14.76 4.67
N THR A 179 17.51 -15.55 5.38
CA THR A 179 17.97 -16.87 4.93
C THR A 179 17.45 -17.98 5.82
N GLU A 180 16.95 -19.05 5.22
CA GLU A 180 16.63 -20.31 5.90
C GLU A 180 17.38 -21.47 5.25
N VAL A 181 17.82 -22.42 6.06
CA VAL A 181 18.49 -23.64 5.61
C VAL A 181 17.92 -24.82 6.38
N LYS A 182 17.62 -25.91 5.68
CA LYS A 182 17.11 -27.14 6.29
C LYS A 182 17.62 -28.37 5.55
N ALA A 183 18.21 -29.32 6.28
CA ALA A 183 18.48 -30.66 5.75
C ALA A 183 17.29 -31.60 5.92
N GLU A 184 17.01 -32.40 4.89
CA GLU A 184 15.97 -33.44 4.94
C GLU A 184 16.26 -34.54 3.92
N GLY A 185 16.25 -35.83 4.33
CA GLY A 185 16.40 -36.94 3.38
C GLY A 185 17.69 -36.91 2.56
N GLY A 186 18.80 -36.44 3.14
CA GLY A 186 20.11 -36.37 2.47
C GLY A 186 20.31 -35.18 1.52
N ARG A 187 19.29 -34.33 1.35
CA ARG A 187 19.38 -33.03 0.65
C ARG A 187 19.35 -31.86 1.62
N VAL A 188 19.80 -30.70 1.15
CA VAL A 188 19.72 -29.43 1.88
C VAL A 188 18.95 -28.42 1.02
N GLY A 189 17.89 -27.85 1.58
CA GLY A 189 17.16 -26.72 1.01
C GLY A 189 17.72 -25.40 1.53
N VAL A 190 17.68 -24.38 0.68
CA VAL A 190 17.99 -22.98 1.02
C VAL A 190 16.86 -22.10 0.52
N LEU A 191 16.44 -21.15 1.36
CA LEU A 191 15.59 -20.03 0.99
C LEU A 191 16.34 -18.74 1.30
N MET A 192 16.37 -17.82 0.35
CA MET A 192 16.68 -16.41 0.58
C MET A 192 15.45 -15.60 0.19
N SER A 193 15.07 -14.63 1.00
CA SER A 193 13.91 -13.79 0.72
C SER A 193 14.08 -12.38 1.25
N VAL A 194 13.55 -11.42 0.50
CA VAL A 194 13.37 -10.05 0.95
C VAL A 194 11.95 -9.92 1.50
N PRO A 195 11.75 -9.31 2.68
CA PRO A 195 10.41 -9.00 3.17
C PRO A 195 9.64 -8.16 2.14
N GLY A 196 8.53 -8.69 1.65
CA GLY A 196 7.60 -7.94 0.78
C GLY A 196 6.56 -7.16 1.60
N ASN A 197 5.68 -6.45 0.89
CA ASN A 197 4.55 -5.74 1.50
C ASN A 197 3.36 -6.66 1.87
N GLY A 198 3.43 -7.94 1.53
CA GLY A 198 2.38 -8.93 1.81
C GLY A 198 1.23 -8.93 0.79
N PHE A 199 1.36 -8.23 -0.33
CA PHE A 199 0.38 -8.18 -1.43
C PHE A 199 1.01 -8.49 -2.79
N ASP A 200 2.23 -8.02 -3.01
CA ASP A 200 2.99 -8.25 -4.22
C ASP A 200 3.76 -9.58 -4.19
N PRO A 201 4.18 -10.10 -5.36
CA PRO A 201 5.09 -11.23 -5.42
C PRO A 201 6.34 -10.95 -4.60
N GLN A 202 6.61 -11.79 -3.61
CA GLN A 202 7.78 -11.67 -2.76
C GLN A 202 9.05 -11.97 -3.55
N ASP A 203 10.09 -11.16 -3.41
CA ASP A 203 11.40 -11.49 -3.98
C ASP A 203 12.07 -12.58 -3.15
N CYS A 204 12.23 -13.75 -3.77
CA CYS A 204 12.86 -14.90 -3.15
C CYS A 204 13.63 -15.75 -4.15
N LEU A 205 14.65 -16.41 -3.63
CA LEU A 205 15.54 -17.31 -4.32
C LEU A 205 15.57 -18.60 -3.52
N VAL A 206 15.35 -19.73 -4.18
CA VAL A 206 15.39 -21.04 -3.54
C VAL A 206 16.47 -21.89 -4.19
N ALA A 207 17.09 -22.73 -3.37
CA ALA A 207 18.08 -23.67 -3.85
C ALA A 207 17.95 -25.03 -3.16
N ARG A 208 18.39 -26.06 -3.88
CA ARG A 208 18.45 -27.43 -3.39
C ARG A 208 19.81 -28.02 -3.72
N VAL A 209 20.50 -28.49 -2.69
CA VAL A 209 21.72 -29.28 -2.81
C VAL A 209 21.37 -30.74 -2.54
N SER A 210 21.51 -31.58 -3.56
CA SER A 210 21.22 -33.01 -3.52
C SER A 210 22.39 -33.81 -4.11
N PRO A 211 22.53 -35.10 -3.79
CA PRO A 211 23.44 -35.98 -4.52
C PRO A 211 23.12 -35.99 -6.02
N GLY A 212 24.15 -35.78 -6.83
CA GLY A 212 24.07 -35.68 -8.30
C GLY A 212 23.57 -34.33 -8.82
N GLU A 213 23.06 -33.44 -7.97
CA GLU A 213 22.39 -32.24 -8.45
C GLU A 213 22.32 -31.09 -7.43
N THR A 214 22.78 -29.92 -7.85
CA THR A 214 22.50 -28.66 -7.18
C THR A 214 21.71 -27.73 -8.10
N ARG A 215 20.55 -27.24 -7.65
CA ARG A 215 19.71 -26.30 -8.39
C ARG A 215 19.50 -25.03 -7.60
N VAL A 216 19.47 -23.90 -8.31
CA VAL A 216 19.07 -22.59 -7.81
C VAL A 216 18.03 -22.02 -8.77
N TRP A 217 16.89 -21.56 -8.27
CA TRP A 217 15.83 -21.00 -9.10
C TRP A 217 15.04 -19.92 -8.36
N VAL A 218 14.45 -19.03 -9.15
CA VAL A 218 13.44 -18.08 -8.68
C VAL A 218 12.07 -18.72 -8.95
N PRO A 219 11.20 -18.88 -7.94
CA PRO A 219 9.85 -19.38 -8.18
C PRO A 219 9.09 -18.47 -9.15
N SER A 220 8.09 -19.03 -9.84
CA SER A 220 7.26 -18.25 -10.76
C SER A 220 6.56 -17.10 -10.03
N ARG A 221 6.17 -16.05 -10.76
CA ARG A 221 5.45 -14.90 -10.17
C ARG A 221 4.25 -15.33 -9.32
N ILE A 222 3.46 -16.29 -9.81
CA ILE A 222 2.29 -16.82 -9.11
C ILE A 222 2.71 -17.47 -7.78
N GLN A 223 3.71 -18.35 -7.79
CA GLN A 223 4.20 -19.02 -6.59
C GLN A 223 4.83 -18.07 -5.55
N ARG A 224 5.26 -16.87 -5.98
CA ARG A 224 5.79 -15.83 -5.10
C ARG A 224 4.69 -14.96 -4.49
N MET A 225 3.43 -15.12 -4.89
CA MET A 225 2.32 -14.40 -4.26
C MET A 225 2.18 -14.84 -2.80
N PRO A 226 1.74 -13.93 -1.91
CA PRO A 226 1.43 -14.25 -0.53
C PRO A 226 0.47 -15.45 -0.43
N GLY A 227 0.87 -16.49 0.30
CA GLY A 227 0.07 -17.72 0.51
C GLY A 227 0.36 -18.89 -0.44
N GLU A 228 1.05 -18.67 -1.56
CA GLU A 228 1.26 -19.71 -2.59
C GLU A 228 2.45 -20.67 -2.30
N GLY A 229 3.22 -20.38 -1.25
CA GLY A 229 4.26 -21.29 -0.73
C GLY A 229 5.53 -21.41 -1.58
N GLY A 230 5.68 -20.68 -2.69
CA GLY A 230 6.88 -20.70 -3.52
C GLY A 230 8.12 -20.16 -2.81
N CYS A 231 7.95 -19.11 -2.01
CA CYS A 231 8.99 -18.54 -1.15
C CYS A 231 9.05 -19.26 0.20
N SER A 232 9.26 -20.58 0.18
CA SER A 232 9.35 -21.39 1.40
C SER A 232 10.50 -22.39 1.35
N ILE A 233 11.02 -22.75 2.53
CA ILE A 233 11.99 -23.84 2.66
C ILE A 233 11.40 -25.20 2.22
N GLY A 234 10.07 -25.34 2.31
CA GLY A 234 9.34 -26.49 1.81
C GLY A 234 9.48 -26.65 0.29
N ASN A 235 9.35 -25.55 -0.47
CA ASN A 235 9.54 -25.55 -1.92
C ASN A 235 11.00 -25.84 -2.31
N ALA A 236 11.98 -25.40 -1.50
CA ALA A 236 13.38 -25.74 -1.73
C ALA A 236 13.62 -27.26 -1.63
N LEU A 237 13.01 -27.93 -0.65
CA LEU A 237 13.16 -29.38 -0.45
C LEU A 237 12.29 -30.20 -1.41
N ASN A 238 11.04 -29.78 -1.59
CA ASN A 238 10.02 -30.45 -2.39
C ASN A 238 9.42 -29.42 -3.38
N PRO A 239 10.08 -29.17 -4.52
CA PRO A 239 9.66 -28.16 -5.48
C PRO A 239 8.23 -28.41 -5.97
N GLN A 240 7.40 -27.38 -5.92
CA GLN A 240 6.10 -27.41 -6.56
C GLN A 240 6.27 -27.51 -8.08
N PRO A 241 5.37 -28.22 -8.79
CA PRO A 241 5.35 -28.18 -10.24
C PRO A 241 5.16 -26.74 -10.73
N ALA A 242 5.68 -26.44 -11.93
CA ALA A 242 5.45 -25.13 -12.54
C ALA A 242 3.94 -24.93 -12.80
N PRO A 243 3.38 -23.74 -12.54
CA PRO A 243 1.99 -23.46 -12.90
C PRO A 243 1.79 -23.57 -14.41
N HIS A 244 0.67 -24.17 -14.82
CA HIS A 244 0.24 -24.34 -16.21
C HIS A 244 -0.46 -23.10 -16.75
#